data_AF-A0A350EZV3-F1
#
_entry.id   AF-A0A350EZV3-F1
#
_cell.length_a   1.000
_cell.length_b   1.000
_cell.length_c   1.000
_cell.angle_alpha   90.00
_cell.angle_beta   90.00
_cell.angle_gamma   90.00
#
_symmetry.space_group_name_H-M   'P 1'
#
loop_
_entity.id
_entity.type
_entity.pdbx_description
1 polymer ?
#
loop_
_entity_poly.entity_id
_entity_poly.type
_entity_poly.pdbx_seq_one_letter_code
_entity_poly.pdbx_strand_id
1 'polypeptide(L)'
;ELIGVRDPHGFRPLCIGKLGDAYVLSSETCALDLIQAKFVRDVEPGEIVIINENGITSIPAFPEQKERAFCIFEYVYFARPDSTIANRNVYGVRVEMGR
;
A
#
# COMPACT_ATOMS: atom_id res chain seq x y z
N GLU A 1 -17.37 2.68 -10.41
CA GLU A 1 -15.99 2.17 -10.46
C GLU A 1 -15.16 2.89 -9.40
N LEU A 2 -14.17 2.21 -8.83
CA LEU A 2 -13.20 2.77 -7.90
C LEU A 2 -11.82 2.72 -8.56
N ILE A 3 -11.10 3.84 -8.57
CA ILE A 3 -9.78 3.95 -9.18
C ILE A 3 -8.77 4.35 -8.11
N GLY A 4 -7.72 3.55 -7.95
CA GLY A 4 -6.55 3.86 -7.12
C GLY A 4 -5.34 4.10 -7.99
N VAL A 5 -4.53 5.11 -7.65
CA VAL A 5 -3.31 5.44 -8.40
C VAL A 5 -2.19 5.67 -7.41
N ARG A 6 -1.02 5.07 -7.69
CA ARG A 6 0.21 5.34 -6.95
C ARG A 6 1.22 6.03 -7.87
N ASP A 7 1.92 7.03 -7.35
CA ASP A 7 2.91 7.78 -8.14
C ASP A 7 4.04 6.86 -8.66
N PRO A 8 4.71 7.21 -9.77
CA PRO A 8 5.75 6.36 -10.38
C PRO A 8 6.93 6.02 -9.47
N HIS A 9 7.19 6.81 -8.43
CA HIS A 9 8.28 6.56 -7.48
C HIS A 9 7.82 5.85 -6.20
N GLY A 10 6.51 5.66 -6.01
CA GLY A 10 5.92 5.01 -4.86
C GLY A 10 6.11 5.80 -3.56
N PHE A 11 6.10 7.14 -3.63
CA PHE A 11 6.39 8.03 -2.51
C PHE A 11 5.44 7.80 -1.32
N ARG A 12 4.13 7.69 -1.58
CA ARG A 12 3.14 7.35 -0.54
C ARG A 12 2.76 5.87 -0.57
N PRO A 13 2.46 5.25 0.58
CA PRO A 13 1.95 3.89 0.63
C PRO A 13 0.50 3.83 0.15
N LEU A 14 0.18 2.74 -0.53
CA LEU A 14 -1.18 2.39 -0.93
C LEU A 14 -1.22 0.87 -1.05
N CYS A 15 -2.17 0.24 -0.36
CA CYS A 15 -2.33 -1.21 -0.33
C CYS A 15 -3.76 -1.63 -0.67
N ILE A 16 -3.88 -2.88 -1.09
CA ILE A 16 -5.12 -3.53 -1.49
C ILE A 16 -5.45 -4.61 -0.46
N GLY A 17 -6.67 -4.56 0.06
CA GLY A 17 -7.27 -5.62 0.86
C GLY A 17 -8.50 -6.22 0.18
N LYS A 18 -8.99 -7.34 0.72
CA LYS A 18 -10.21 -8.01 0.29
C LYS A 18 -11.08 -8.41 1.48
N LEU A 19 -12.33 -7.96 1.49
CA LEU A 19 -13.35 -8.28 2.49
C LEU A 19 -14.50 -9.02 1.81
N GLY A 20 -14.60 -10.34 2.02
CA GLY A 20 -15.47 -11.19 1.20
C GLY A 20 -15.06 -11.09 -0.27
N ASP A 21 -15.96 -10.61 -1.13
CA ASP A 21 -15.70 -10.37 -2.55
C ASP A 21 -15.33 -8.92 -2.88
N ALA A 22 -15.44 -8.01 -1.92
CA ALA A 22 -15.14 -6.59 -2.12
C ALA A 22 -13.64 -6.31 -1.98
N TYR A 23 -13.09 -5.51 -2.90
CA TYR A 23 -11.75 -4.96 -2.78
C TYR A 23 -11.76 -3.65 -1.98
N VAL A 24 -10.71 -3.43 -1.20
CA VAL A 24 -10.52 -2.24 -0.36
C VAL A 24 -9.17 -1.62 -0.69
N LEU A 25 -9.12 -0.29 -0.81
CA LEU A 25 -7.88 0.47 -0.90
C LEU A 25 -7.65 1.21 0.41
N SER A 26 -6.41 1.21 0.89
CA SER A 26 -6.00 1.93 2.09
C SER A 26 -4.56 2.39 1.99
N SER A 27 -4.22 3.52 2.60
CA SER A 27 -2.83 3.95 2.76
C SER A 27 -2.03 3.02 3.67
N GLU A 28 -2.68 2.34 4.61
CA GLU A 28 -2.02 1.52 5.63
C GLU A 28 -2.79 0.22 5.89
N THR A 29 -2.07 -0.87 6.20
CA THR A 29 -2.67 -2.18 6.45
C THR A 29 -3.49 -2.22 7.73
N CYS A 30 -3.20 -1.37 8.72
CA CYS A 30 -3.98 -1.34 9.96
C CYS A 30 -5.47 -1.06 9.71
N ALA A 31 -5.81 -0.32 8.64
CA ALA A 31 -7.21 -0.10 8.29
C ALA A 31 -7.88 -1.37 7.76
N LEU A 32 -7.13 -2.24 7.06
CA LEU A 32 -7.61 -3.54 6.63
C LEU A 32 -7.85 -4.45 7.85
N ASP A 33 -6.91 -4.45 8.80
CA ASP A 33 -7.03 -5.22 10.03
C ASP A 33 -8.26 -4.83 10.85
N LEU A 34 -8.52 -3.51 10.98
CA LEU A 34 -9.68 -2.98 11.72
C LEU A 34 -11.02 -3.45 11.16
N ILE A 35 -11.13 -3.64 9.84
CA ILE A 35 -12.34 -4.12 9.18
C ILE A 35 -12.29 -5.62 8.85
N GLN A 36 -11.25 -6.33 9.31
CA GLN A 36 -11.00 -7.75 9.04
C GLN A 36 -10.89 -8.09 7.55
N ALA A 37 -10.43 -7.14 6.73
CA ALA A 37 -10.09 -7.38 5.34
C ALA A 37 -8.73 -8.10 5.26
N LYS A 38 -8.64 -9.11 4.39
CA LYS A 38 -7.37 -9.80 4.13
C LYS A 38 -6.49 -8.91 3.27
N PHE A 39 -5.25 -8.66 3.69
CA PHE A 39 -4.26 -8.03 2.84
C PHE A 39 -4.02 -8.86 1.57
N VAL A 40 -3.93 -8.20 0.42
CA VAL A 40 -3.67 -8.83 -0.88
C VAL A 40 -2.26 -8.48 -1.33
N ARG A 41 -1.96 -7.19 -1.51
CA ARG A 41 -0.63 -6.65 -1.87
C ARG A 41 -0.60 -5.12 -1.77
N ASP A 42 0.58 -4.55 -1.84
CA ASP A 42 0.76 -3.13 -2.12
C ASP A 42 0.37 -2.81 -3.59
N VAL A 43 -0.09 -1.59 -3.84
CA VAL A 43 -0.19 -1.02 -5.19
C VAL A 43 1.22 -0.68 -5.66
N GLU A 44 1.63 -1.11 -6.86
CA GLU A 44 2.98 -0.89 -7.36
C GLU A 44 3.20 0.60 -7.73
N PRO A 45 4.45 1.11 -7.67
CA PRO A 45 4.78 2.45 -8.17
C PRO A 45 4.34 2.62 -9.63
N GLY A 46 3.57 3.69 -9.92
CA GLY A 46 3.05 3.96 -11.25
C GLY A 46 1.88 3.06 -11.68
N GLU A 47 1.34 2.26 -10.77
CA GLU A 47 0.16 1.43 -11.05
C GLU A 47 -1.13 2.23 -10.92
N ILE A 48 -2.03 2.02 -11.88
CA ILE A 48 -3.45 2.36 -11.77
C ILE A 48 -4.20 1.05 -11.53
N VAL A 49 -4.95 0.98 -10.43
CA VAL A 49 -5.87 -0.12 -10.12
C VAL A 49 -7.31 0.34 -10.35
N ILE A 50 -8.05 -0.41 -11.17
CA ILE A 50 -9.47 -0.17 -11.44
C ILE A 50 -10.25 -1.32 -10.82
N ILE A 51 -11.17 -0.99 -9.92
CA ILE A 51 -12.04 -1.93 -9.23
C ILE A 51 -13.49 -1.65 -9.67
N ASN A 52 -14.14 -2.66 -10.22
CA ASN A 52 -15.55 -2.62 -10.60
C ASN A 52 -16.21 -3.99 -10.42
N GLU A 53 -17.43 -4.15 -10.93
CA GLU A 53 -18.22 -5.39 -10.77
C GLU A 53 -17.55 -6.62 -11.38
N ASN A 54 -16.61 -6.44 -12.32
CA ASN A 54 -15.86 -7.53 -12.96
C ASN A 54 -14.59 -7.91 -12.17
N GLY A 55 -14.30 -7.24 -11.05
CA GLY A 55 -13.13 -7.48 -10.21
C GLY A 55 -12.11 -6.35 -10.28
N ILE A 56 -10.82 -6.71 -10.28
CA ILE A 56 -9.69 -5.78 -10.26
C ILE A 56 -8.87 -5.88 -11.54
N THR A 57 -8.56 -4.73 -12.13
CA THR A 57 -7.69 -4.58 -13.29
C THR A 57 -6.49 -3.72 -12.91
N SER A 58 -5.29 -4.21 -13.20
CA SER A 58 -4.03 -3.50 -12.99
C SER A 58 -3.49 -2.94 -14.30
N ILE A 59 -3.19 -1.65 -14.33
CA ILE A 59 -2.60 -0.97 -15.48
C ILE A 59 -1.25 -0.38 -15.05
N PRO A 60 -0.12 -0.87 -15.60
CA PRO A 60 1.17 -0.21 -15.45
C PRO A 60 1.20 1.03 -16.36
N ALA A 61 0.78 2.18 -15.81
CA ALA A 61 0.58 3.40 -16.60
C ALA A 61 1.88 4.13 -16.93
N PHE A 62 2.99 3.75 -16.29
CA PHE A 62 4.29 4.38 -16.44
C PHE A 62 5.38 3.32 -16.68
N PRO A 63 6.46 3.67 -17.40
CA PRO A 63 7.67 2.85 -17.43
C PRO A 63 8.21 2.63 -16.01
N GLU A 64 8.84 1.49 -15.79
CA GLU A 64 9.50 1.20 -14.53
C GLU A 64 10.56 2.27 -14.22
N GLN A 65 10.45 2.90 -13.06
CA GLN A 65 11.41 3.90 -12.61
C GLN A 65 12.65 3.21 -12.02
N LYS A 66 13.85 3.69 -12.39
CA LYS A 66 15.11 3.18 -11.84
C LYS A 66 15.23 3.37 -10.33
N GLU A 67 14.58 4.41 -9.80
CA GLU A 67 14.65 4.79 -8.40
C GLU A 67 13.26 4.82 -7.76
N ARG A 68 13.13 4.14 -6.64
CA ARG A 68 11.98 4.24 -5.73
C ARG A 68 12.26 5.33 -4.71
N ALA A 69 11.30 6.22 -4.47
CA ALA A 69 11.43 7.34 -3.53
C ALA A 69 10.43 7.23 -2.38
N PHE A 70 10.37 6.08 -1.72
CA PHE A 70 9.45 5.89 -0.60
C PHE A 70 9.71 6.90 0.53
N CYS A 71 8.65 7.52 1.06
CA CYS A 71 8.75 8.49 2.14
C CYS A 71 9.24 7.84 3.44
N ILE A 72 10.52 8.04 3.79
CA ILE A 72 11.12 7.48 5.01
C ILE A 72 10.39 7.89 6.29
N PHE A 73 9.72 9.05 6.29
CA PHE A 73 8.94 9.54 7.43
C PHE A 73 7.73 8.67 7.78
N GLU A 74 7.24 7.84 6.85
CA GLU A 74 6.24 6.82 7.17
C GLU A 74 6.80 5.85 8.22
N TYR A 75 8.04 5.38 8.04
CA TYR A 75 8.70 4.53 9.04
C TYR A 75 9.12 5.31 10.28
N VAL A 76 9.66 6.53 10.13
CA VAL A 76 10.17 7.31 11.27
C VAL A 76 9.03 7.71 12.22
N TYR A 77 7.88 8.14 11.69
CA TYR A 77 6.86 8.78 12.52
C TYR A 77 5.41 8.61 12.05
N PHE A 78 5.10 8.83 10.77
CA PHE A 78 3.71 9.00 10.33
C PHE A 78 2.87 7.72 10.40
N ALA A 79 3.39 6.60 9.91
CA ALA A 79 2.61 5.37 9.86
C ALA A 79 2.39 4.81 11.26
N ARG A 80 1.28 4.12 11.45
CA ARG A 80 1.01 3.42 12.70
C ARG A 80 1.98 2.24 12.89
N PRO A 81 2.40 1.95 14.12
CA PRO A 81 3.39 0.90 14.39
C PRO A 81 2.90 -0.52 14.02
N ASP A 82 1.59 -0.75 14.03
CA ASP A 82 0.95 -2.01 13.65
C ASP A 82 0.73 -2.15 12.13
N SER A 83 1.03 -1.12 11.33
CA SER A 83 1.00 -1.21 9.87
C SER A 83 2.22 -1.98 9.33
N THR A 84 2.00 -2.67 8.20
CA THR A 84 3.05 -3.24 7.36
C THR A 84 3.06 -2.49 6.05
N ILE A 85 4.20 -1.89 5.69
CA ILE A 85 4.37 -1.15 4.44
C ILE A 85 5.52 -1.80 3.68
N ALA A 86 5.36 -2.08 2.40
CA ALA A 86 6.41 -2.68 1.58
C ALA A 86 7.05 -3.93 2.23
N ASN A 87 6.23 -4.83 2.77
CA ASN A 87 6.62 -6.03 3.51
C ASN A 87 7.47 -5.81 4.78
N ARG A 88 7.47 -4.60 5.34
CA ARG A 88 8.15 -4.31 6.62
C ARG A 88 7.14 -3.79 7.63
N ASN A 89 7.07 -4.45 8.78
CA ASN A 89 6.29 -3.95 9.89
C ASN A 89 6.93 -2.67 10.46
N VAL A 90 6.12 -1.62 10.64
CA VAL A 90 6.59 -0.30 11.06
C VAL A 90 7.22 -0.34 12.45
N TYR A 91 6.61 -1.04 13.40
CA TYR A 91 7.20 -1.22 14.74
C TYR A 91 8.58 -1.87 14.68
N GLY A 92 8.72 -2.96 13.93
CA GLY A 92 10.00 -3.65 13.74
C GLY A 92 11.08 -2.72 13.18
N VAL A 93 10.75 -1.92 12.16
CA VAL A 93 11.68 -0.93 11.59
C VAL A 93 12.12 0.10 12.64
N ARG A 94 11.19 0.61 13.46
CA ARG A 94 11.51 1.60 14.51
C ARG A 94 12.40 1.02 15.62
N VAL A 95 12.21 -0.25 15.98
CA VAL A 95 13.10 -0.94 16.94
C VAL A 95 14.52 -1.02 16.38
N GLU A 96 14.69 -1.39 15.10
CA GLU A 96 16.03 -1.44 14.48
C GLU A 96 16.67 -0.05 14.36
N MET A 97 15.88 1.02 14.14
CA MET A 97 16.40 2.39 14.12
C MET A 97 16.94 2.86 15.48
N GLY A 98 16.46 2.28 16.59
CA GLY A 98 16.88 2.62 17.94
C GLY A 98 18.04 1.78 18.49
N ARG A 99 18.49 0.76 17.77
CA ARG A 99 19.65 -0.08 18.12
C ARG A 99 20.95 0.57 17.67
#